data_AF-A0A3B8RUL8-F1
#
_entry.id   AF-A0A3B8RUL8-F1
#
_cell.length_a   1.000
_cell.length_b   1.000
_cell.length_c   1.000
_cell.angle_alpha   90.00
_cell.angle_beta   90.00
_cell.angle_gamma   90.00
#
_symmetry.space_group_name_H-M   'P 1'
#
loop_
_entity.id
_entity.type
_entity.pdbx_description
1 polymer ?
#
loop_
_entity_poly.entity_id
_entity_poly.type
_entity_poly.pdbx_seq_one_letter_code
_entity_poly.pdbx_strand_id
1 'polypeptide(L)'
;MKNLQKLILPVLLIIVVFLIYKIYFSSNKGLGSFSDFDPNNNAVKPITVELLKDRGINQQGGAVVFYVSDKTGKEMIVTGELSLPQGIENANVITIKGHLSQGGFHAHEVVID
;
A
#
# COMPACT_ATOMS: atom_id res chain seq x y z
N MET A 1 -23.52 26.59 -25.78
CA MET A 1 -22.21 27.29 -25.73
C MET A 1 -22.06 28.19 -24.50
N LYS A 2 -22.94 29.17 -24.26
CA LYS A 2 -22.85 30.08 -23.09
C LYS A 2 -22.94 29.39 -21.71
N ASN A 3 -23.73 28.32 -21.60
CA ASN A 3 -23.88 27.57 -20.34
C ASN A 3 -22.67 26.69 -20.03
N LEU A 4 -21.94 26.24 -21.05
CA LEU A 4 -20.74 25.41 -20.89
C LEU A 4 -19.54 26.26 -20.40
N GLN A 5 -19.42 27.50 -20.90
CA GLN A 5 -18.43 28.45 -20.40
C GLN A 5 -18.65 28.81 -18.92
N LYS A 6 -19.90 28.88 -18.47
CA LYS A 6 -20.23 29.13 -17.05
C LYS A 6 -19.80 27.99 -16.12
N LEU A 7 -19.58 26.78 -16.65
CA LEU A 7 -19.12 25.62 -15.89
C LEU A 7 -17.59 25.55 -15.75
N ILE A 8 -16.83 26.34 -16.50
CA ILE A 8 -15.35 26.29 -16.45
C ILE A 8 -14.84 26.62 -15.06
N LEU A 9 -15.33 27.70 -14.44
CA LEU A 9 -14.90 28.14 -13.11
C LEU A 9 -15.22 27.11 -12.01
N PRO A 10 -16.46 26.60 -11.88
CA PRO A 10 -16.76 25.60 -10.85
C PRO A 10 -16.02 24.27 -11.09
N VAL A 11 -15.83 23.84 -12.34
CA VAL A 11 -15.05 22.63 -12.65
C VAL A 11 -13.59 22.83 -12.26
N LEU A 12 -12.99 23.99 -12.58
CA LEU A 12 -11.63 24.32 -12.17
C LEU A 12 -11.47 24.29 -10.65
N LEU A 13 -12.44 24.84 -9.92
CA LEU A 13 -12.44 24.82 -8.45
C LEU A 13 -12.46 23.38 -7.91
N ILE A 14 -13.33 22.52 -8.47
CA ILE A 14 -13.41 21.10 -8.09
C ILE A 14 -12.08 20.39 -8.36
N ILE A 15 -11.45 20.65 -9.51
CA ILE A 15 -10.14 20.07 -9.86
C ILE A 15 -9.07 20.52 -8.86
N VAL A 16 -9.03 21.81 -8.49
CA VAL A 16 -8.06 22.33 -7.53
C VAL A 16 -8.25 21.69 -6.16
N VAL A 17 -9.49 21.60 -5.66
CA VAL A 17 -9.78 20.93 -4.37
C VAL A 17 -9.39 19.47 -4.43
N PHE A 18 -9.69 18.76 -5.53
CA PHE A 18 -9.29 17.38 -5.73
C PHE A 18 -7.75 17.20 -5.72
N LEU A 19 -7.01 18.09 -6.37
CA LEU A 19 -5.55 18.05 -6.36
C LEU A 19 -4.97 18.33 -4.98
N ILE A 20 -5.48 19.33 -4.25
CA ILE A 20 -5.06 19.61 -2.87
C ILE A 20 -5.35 18.39 -1.98
N TYR A 21 -6.52 17.78 -2.12
CA TYR A 21 -6.87 16.56 -1.39
C TYR A 21 -5.89 15.43 -1.70
N LYS A 22 -5.60 15.16 -2.98
CA LYS A 22 -4.65 14.12 -3.40
C LYS A 22 -3.22 14.39 -2.95
N ILE A 23 -2.77 15.65 -2.92
CA ILE A 23 -1.39 15.98 -2.54
C ILE A 23 -1.21 15.98 -1.02
N TYR A 24 -2.17 16.54 -0.28
CA TYR A 24 -2.01 16.79 1.14
C TYR A 24 -2.65 15.71 2.03
N PHE A 25 -3.77 15.13 1.59
CA PHE A 25 -4.60 14.20 2.37
C PHE A 25 -4.59 12.77 1.84
N SER A 26 -3.94 12.49 0.71
CA SER A 26 -3.71 11.11 0.28
C SER A 26 -2.77 10.43 1.28
N SER A 27 -3.26 9.35 1.89
CA SER A 27 -2.58 8.47 2.85
C SER A 27 -1.27 7.87 2.33
N ASN A 28 -0.91 8.10 1.06
CA ASN A 28 0.22 7.49 0.36
C ASN A 28 1.56 8.18 0.60
N LYS A 29 1.64 9.21 1.47
CA LYS A 29 2.92 9.85 1.79
C LYS A 29 3.82 8.86 2.52
N GLY A 30 4.95 8.50 1.90
CA GLY A 30 5.92 7.56 2.45
C GLY A 30 5.72 6.11 2.03
N LEU A 31 4.64 5.78 1.29
CA LEU A 31 4.46 4.42 0.76
C LEU A 31 5.44 4.17 -0.41
N GLY A 32 6.01 2.96 -0.43
CA GLY A 32 6.81 2.46 -1.54
C GLY A 32 5.95 1.89 -2.67
N SER A 33 6.61 1.31 -3.68
CA SER A 33 5.96 0.69 -4.83
C SER A 33 6.46 -0.73 -5.02
N PHE A 34 5.56 -1.69 -5.27
CA PHE A 34 6.00 -3.04 -5.64
C PHE A 34 6.64 -3.08 -7.03
N SER A 35 6.38 -2.08 -7.87
CA SER A 35 7.05 -1.95 -9.18
C SER A 35 8.55 -1.63 -9.08
N ASP A 36 9.03 -1.24 -7.89
CA ASP A 36 10.46 -1.01 -7.63
C ASP A 36 11.21 -2.33 -7.31
N PHE A 37 10.48 -3.45 -7.28
CA PHE A 37 10.99 -4.81 -7.02
C PHE A 37 10.99 -5.62 -8.32
N ASP A 38 12.06 -6.38 -8.55
CA ASP A 38 12.15 -7.33 -9.66
C ASP A 38 11.74 -8.73 -9.16
N PRO A 39 10.67 -9.35 -9.70
CA PRO A 39 10.21 -10.67 -9.27
C PRO A 39 11.19 -11.81 -9.60
N ASN A 40 12.23 -11.55 -10.41
CA ASN A 40 13.30 -12.50 -10.69
C ASN A 40 14.53 -12.28 -9.79
N ASN A 41 14.46 -11.34 -8.84
CA ASN A 41 15.53 -11.01 -7.93
C ASN A 41 15.10 -11.21 -6.48
N ASN A 42 15.79 -12.12 -5.78
CA ASN A 42 15.49 -12.46 -4.38
C ASN A 42 16.15 -11.50 -3.38
N ALA A 43 16.63 -10.34 -3.82
CA ALA A 43 17.21 -9.33 -2.93
C ALA A 43 16.16 -8.83 -1.93
N VAL A 44 16.47 -9.00 -0.64
CA VAL A 44 15.61 -8.54 0.45
C VAL A 44 15.73 -7.03 0.60
N LYS A 45 14.60 -6.33 0.50
CA LYS A 45 14.52 -4.87 0.65
C LYS A 45 13.29 -4.46 1.48
N PRO A 46 13.37 -3.35 2.24
CA PRO A 46 12.22 -2.77 2.91
C PRO A 46 11.28 -2.07 1.91
N ILE A 47 9.98 -2.13 2.19
CA ILE A 47 8.94 -1.32 1.54
C ILE A 47 7.88 -0.96 2.58
N THR A 48 7.55 0.33 2.66
CA THR A 48 6.46 0.85 3.47
C THR A 48 5.16 0.76 2.67
N VAL A 49 4.15 0.11 3.23
CA VAL A 49 2.89 -0.24 2.54
C VAL A 49 1.70 -0.04 3.47
N GLU A 50 0.51 0.16 2.90
CA GLU A 50 -0.74 0.23 3.64
C GLU A 50 -1.25 -1.18 3.94
N LEU A 51 -1.61 -1.46 5.19
CA LEU A 51 -2.20 -2.74 5.59
C LEU A 51 -3.70 -2.76 5.25
N LEU A 52 -4.15 -3.75 4.47
CA LEU A 52 -5.55 -3.93 4.12
C LEU A 52 -6.29 -4.72 5.21
N LYS A 53 -6.57 -4.03 6.33
CA LYS A 53 -7.19 -4.61 7.54
C LYS A 53 -8.50 -5.34 7.28
N ASP A 54 -9.28 -4.86 6.32
CA ASP A 54 -10.59 -5.39 5.95
C ASP A 54 -10.51 -6.85 5.44
N ARG A 55 -9.33 -7.29 4.97
CA ARG A 55 -9.08 -8.66 4.51
C ARG A 55 -8.56 -9.59 5.61
N GLY A 56 -8.25 -9.04 6.78
CA GLY A 56 -7.73 -9.77 7.92
C GLY A 56 -6.31 -10.31 7.73
N ILE A 57 -5.81 -10.92 8.80
CA ILE A 57 -4.52 -11.59 8.87
C ILE A 57 -4.80 -13.06 9.19
N ASN A 58 -4.34 -13.96 8.33
CA ASN A 58 -4.59 -15.40 8.43
C ASN A 58 -3.30 -16.18 8.67
N GLN A 59 -3.44 -17.35 9.28
CA GLN A 59 -2.37 -18.34 9.40
C GLN A 59 -2.68 -19.49 8.44
N GLN A 60 -1.81 -19.76 7.48
CA GLN A 60 -1.98 -20.87 6.52
C GLN A 60 -0.68 -21.68 6.47
N GLY A 61 -0.76 -22.96 6.85
CA GLY A 61 0.37 -23.89 6.73
C GLY A 61 1.61 -23.49 7.54
N GLY A 62 1.46 -22.72 8.62
CA GLY A 62 2.57 -22.21 9.43
C GLY A 62 3.13 -20.86 8.99
N ALA A 63 2.65 -20.33 7.86
CA ALA A 63 2.97 -18.97 7.39
C ALA A 63 1.82 -18.00 7.72
N VAL A 64 2.20 -16.75 8.01
CA VAL A 64 1.26 -15.64 8.10
C VAL A 64 0.97 -15.13 6.70
N VAL A 65 -0.31 -14.89 6.42
CA VAL A 65 -0.82 -14.39 5.14
C VAL A 65 -1.70 -13.18 5.39
N PHE A 66 -1.38 -12.05 4.76
CA PHE A 66 -2.17 -10.83 4.83
C PHE A 66 -2.06 -10.03 3.53
N TYR A 67 -2.85 -8.98 3.39
CA TYR A 67 -2.87 -8.15 2.19
C TYR A 67 -2.43 -6.73 2.50
N VAL A 68 -1.70 -6.14 1.56
CA VAL A 68 -1.23 -4.75 1.63
C VAL A 68 -1.46 -4.04 0.32
N SER A 69 -1.43 -2.71 0.33
CA SER A 69 -1.50 -1.86 -0.85
C SER A 69 -0.30 -0.93 -0.91
N ASP A 70 0.27 -0.75 -2.11
CA ASP A 70 1.38 0.18 -2.33
C ASP A 70 0.90 1.61 -2.66
N LYS A 71 1.84 2.53 -2.92
CA LYS A 71 1.56 3.95 -3.24
C LYS A 71 0.66 4.15 -4.46
N THR A 72 0.57 3.16 -5.34
CA THR A 72 -0.25 3.19 -6.57
C THR A 72 -1.62 2.56 -6.37
N GLY A 73 -1.91 2.02 -5.18
CA GLY A 73 -3.11 1.24 -4.92
C GLY A 73 -3.00 -0.22 -5.38
N LYS A 74 -1.79 -0.69 -5.72
CA LYS A 74 -1.59 -2.07 -6.13
C LYS A 74 -1.64 -2.94 -4.88
N GLU A 75 -2.68 -3.76 -4.82
CA GLU A 75 -2.82 -4.75 -3.76
C GLU A 75 -1.84 -5.92 -3.98
N MET A 76 -1.28 -6.42 -2.90
CA MET A 76 -0.34 -7.52 -2.91
C MET A 76 -0.61 -8.44 -1.72
N ILE A 77 -0.55 -9.75 -1.98
CA ILE A 77 -0.52 -10.74 -0.90
C ILE A 77 0.89 -10.79 -0.32
N VAL A 78 0.97 -10.75 1.00
CA VAL A 78 2.21 -10.89 1.77
C VAL A 78 2.15 -12.22 2.50
N THR A 79 3.21 -13.01 2.36
CA THR A 79 3.34 -14.32 3.00
C THR A 79 4.69 -14.42 3.70
N GLY A 80 4.76 -15.13 4.83
CA GLY A 80 6.04 -15.39 5.47
C GLY A 80 5.93 -16.17 6.78
N GLU A 81 6.98 -16.91 7.10
CA GLU A 81 7.15 -17.57 8.40
C GLU A 81 7.73 -16.56 9.40
N LEU A 82 6.90 -15.60 9.82
CA LEU A 82 7.33 -14.51 10.70
C LEU A 82 6.36 -14.31 11.86
N SER A 83 6.88 -13.81 12.97
CA SER A 83 6.06 -13.34 14.09
C SER A 83 5.66 -11.90 13.83
N LEU A 84 4.35 -11.62 13.89
CA LEU A 84 3.85 -10.27 13.71
C LEU A 84 4.07 -9.44 14.98
N PRO A 85 4.46 -8.16 14.85
CA PRO A 85 4.56 -7.25 15.98
C PRO A 85 3.19 -7.04 16.66
N GLN A 86 3.19 -6.85 17.98
CA GLN A 86 1.98 -6.62 18.74
C GLN A 86 1.29 -5.34 18.26
N GLY A 87 -0.04 -5.41 18.09
CA GLY A 87 -0.84 -4.25 17.67
C GLY A 87 -0.88 -3.99 16.17
N ILE A 88 -0.35 -4.89 15.33
CA ILE A 88 -0.39 -4.76 13.87
C ILE A 88 -1.80 -4.54 13.32
N GLU A 89 -2.82 -5.12 13.97
CA GLU A 89 -4.22 -4.99 13.56
C GLU A 89 -4.73 -3.54 13.64
N ASN A 90 -4.06 -2.70 14.43
CA ASN A 90 -4.36 -1.28 14.54
C ASN A 90 -3.52 -0.42 13.59
N ALA A 91 -2.46 -0.97 13.00
CA ALA A 91 -1.58 -0.24 12.09
C ALA A 91 -2.27 -0.01 10.74
N ASN A 92 -2.20 1.23 10.23
CA ASN A 92 -2.63 1.54 8.87
C ASN A 92 -1.48 1.37 7.88
N VAL A 93 -0.26 1.69 8.32
CA VAL A 93 0.95 1.65 7.51
C VAL A 93 1.97 0.79 8.25
N ILE A 94 2.63 -0.09 7.51
CA ILE A 94 3.66 -0.99 8.02
C ILE A 94 4.84 -1.00 7.07
N THR A 95 6.03 -1.27 7.60
CA THR A 95 7.21 -1.54 6.79
C THR A 95 7.46 -3.04 6.76
N ILE A 96 7.38 -3.63 5.58
CA ILE A 96 7.70 -5.04 5.36
C ILE A 96 9.06 -5.16 4.68
N LYS A 97 9.90 -6.09 5.15
CA LYS A 97 11.17 -6.42 4.49
C LYS A 97 11.07 -7.80 3.87
N GLY A 98 11.43 -7.91 2.61
CA GLY A 98 11.25 -9.14 1.87
C GLY A 98 11.67 -9.02 0.42
N HIS A 99 11.23 -9.97 -0.39
CA HIS A 99 11.43 -9.96 -1.83
C HIS A 99 10.09 -10.27 -2.53
N LEU A 100 9.97 -9.81 -3.76
CA LEU A 100 8.82 -10.07 -4.61
C LEU A 100 9.05 -11.37 -5.39
N SER A 101 8.03 -12.22 -5.47
CA SER A 101 8.00 -13.39 -6.34
C SER A 101 6.76 -13.35 -7.24
N GLN A 102 6.61 -14.34 -8.12
CA GLN A 102 5.43 -14.49 -8.99
C GLN A 102 4.13 -14.72 -8.20
N GLY A 103 4.21 -15.22 -6.96
CA GLY A 103 3.05 -15.54 -6.12
C GLY A 103 2.66 -14.45 -5.12
N GLY A 104 3.48 -13.40 -4.99
CA GLY A 104 3.27 -12.33 -4.01
C GLY A 104 4.57 -11.84 -3.39
N PHE A 105 4.45 -11.10 -2.29
CA PHE A 105 5.60 -10.63 -1.53
C PHE A 105 5.93 -11.61 -0.40
N HIS A 106 7.15 -12.10 -0.34
CA HIS A 106 7.63 -12.94 0.75
C HIS A 106 8.33 -12.07 1.80
N ALA A 107 7.65 -11.83 2.90
CA ALA A 107 8.17 -11.05 4.02
C ALA A 107 9.00 -11.93 4.96
N HIS A 108 10.10 -11.36 5.44
CA HIS A 108 10.93 -11.92 6.51
C HIS A 108 10.78 -11.14 7.81
N GLU A 109 10.42 -9.86 7.73
CA GLU A 109 10.27 -8.97 8.88
C GLU A 109 9.13 -7.98 8.61
N VAL A 110 8.37 -7.67 9.66
CA VAL A 110 7.31 -6.66 9.64
C VAL A 110 7.52 -5.72 10.83
N VAL A 111 7.54 -4.43 10.54
CA VAL A 111 7.70 -3.36 11.54
C VAL A 111 6.49 -2.43 11.45
N ILE A 112 5.96 -2.06 12.62
CA ILE A 112 4.96 -1.01 12.76
C ILE A 112 5.74 0.26 13.16
N ASP A 113 5.50 1.36 12.45
CA ASP A 113 5.99 2.69 12.87
C ASP A 113 5.12 3.26 14.00
#